data_AF-A0A6J6U2E8-F1
#
_entry.id   AF-A0A6J6U2E8-F1
#
_cell.length_a   1.000
_cell.length_b   1.000
_cell.length_c   1.000
_cell.angle_alpha   90.00
_cell.angle_beta   90.00
_cell.angle_gamma   90.00
#
_symmetry.space_group_name_H-M   'P 1'
#
loop_
_entity.id
_entity.type
_entity.pdbx_description
1 polymer ?
#
loop_
_entity_poly.entity_id
_entity_poly.type
_entity_poly.pdbx_seq_one_letter_code
_entity_poly.pdbx_strand_id
1 'polypeptide(L)'
;MTALYSDVYYADGTLLPEGVEHAARYDLVLWCRPDIPWVADPGQRDGPEYRALVDERIAIFVRDDLTPAGIDVIELSGSPEHRLAIAQAALNGLAIPPFRAWQPPASDPAK
;
A
#
# COMPACT_ATOMS: atom_id res chain seq x y z
N MET A 1 -5.71 0.79 -0.32
CA MET A 1 -6.09 -0.06 -1.46
C MET A 1 -7.58 -0.01 -1.79
N THR A 2 -8.50 -0.15 -0.83
CA THR A 2 -9.96 -0.11 -1.10
C THR A 2 -10.40 1.09 -1.94
N ALA A 3 -9.96 2.31 -1.60
CA ALA A 3 -10.27 3.52 -2.36
C ALA A 3 -9.85 3.44 -3.84
N LEU A 4 -8.64 2.93 -4.09
CA LEU A 4 -8.09 2.79 -5.44
C LEU A 4 -8.86 1.72 -6.24
N TYR A 5 -9.24 0.60 -5.63
CA TYR A 5 -10.06 -0.40 -6.29
C TYR A 5 -11.48 0.10 -6.56
N SER A 6 -12.05 0.91 -5.66
CA SER A 6 -13.34 1.56 -5.88
C SER A 6 -13.32 2.41 -7.15
N ASP A 7 -12.28 3.23 -7.27
CA ASP A 7 -12.09 4.08 -8.43
C ASP A 7 -11.85 3.26 -9.71
N VAL A 8 -10.97 2.27 -9.67
CA VAL A 8 -10.61 1.48 -10.85
C VAL A 8 -11.75 0.58 -11.35
N TYR A 9 -12.45 -0.12 -10.46
CA TYR A 9 -13.49 -1.08 -10.87
C TYR A 9 -14.87 -0.46 -11.06
N TYR A 10 -15.16 0.64 -10.36
CA TYR A 10 -16.50 1.23 -10.33
C TYR A 10 -16.54 2.70 -10.77
N ALA A 11 -15.40 3.28 -11.16
CA ALA A 11 -15.27 4.72 -11.43
C ALA A 11 -15.75 5.56 -10.23
N ASP A 12 -15.57 5.03 -9.02
CA ASP A 12 -16.00 5.65 -7.78
C ASP A 12 -14.79 6.11 -6.95
N GLY A 13 -14.37 7.35 -7.21
CA GLY A 13 -13.30 8.03 -6.50
C GLY A 13 -13.73 8.68 -5.18
N THR A 14 -14.96 8.50 -4.69
CA THR A 14 -15.40 9.23 -3.48
C THR A 14 -14.64 8.82 -2.23
N LEU A 15 -13.97 7.66 -2.24
CA LEU A 15 -13.18 7.13 -1.13
C LEU A 15 -11.71 7.58 -1.13
N LEU A 16 -11.28 8.34 -2.14
CA LEU A 16 -9.88 8.78 -2.25
C LEU A 16 -9.43 9.66 -1.06
N PRO A 17 -10.25 10.60 -0.55
CA PRO A 17 -9.90 11.37 0.65
C PRO A 17 -9.63 10.48 1.87
N GLU A 18 -10.48 9.49 2.13
CA GLU A 18 -10.28 8.50 3.20
C GLU A 18 -9.06 7.62 2.92
N GLY A 19 -8.72 7.41 1.65
CA GLY A 19 -7.47 6.78 1.24
C GLY A 19 -6.24 7.55 1.70
N VAL A 20 -6.25 8.88 1.59
CA VAL A 20 -5.17 9.76 2.08
C VAL A 20 -5.11 9.71 3.60
N GLU A 21 -6.24 9.86 4.29
CA GLU A 21 -6.31 9.77 5.76
C GLU A 21 -5.81 8.43 6.29
N HIS A 22 -6.07 7.35 5.56
CA HIS A 22 -5.59 6.03 5.92
C HIS A 22 -4.08 5.89 5.70
N ALA A 23 -3.55 6.38 4.57
CA ALA A 23 -2.13 6.38 4.28
C ALA A 23 -1.33 7.20 5.32
N ALA A 24 -1.88 8.33 5.77
CA ALA A 24 -1.26 9.19 6.79
C ALA A 24 -1.07 8.53 8.17
N ARG A 25 -1.69 7.36 8.41
CA ARG A 25 -1.53 6.62 9.68
C ARG A 25 -0.29 5.74 9.72
N TYR A 26 0.38 5.56 8.59
CA TYR A 26 1.56 4.72 8.48
C TYR A 26 2.82 5.57 8.59
N ASP A 27 3.78 5.12 9.40
CA ASP A 27 5.12 5.73 9.46
C ASP A 27 5.92 5.52 8.17
N LEU A 28 5.53 4.52 7.36
CA LEU A 28 6.19 4.17 6.10
C LEU A 28 5.20 3.52 5.13
N VAL A 29 5.21 4.00 3.89
CA VAL A 29 4.46 3.38 2.78
C VAL A 29 5.44 2.88 1.73
N LEU A 30 5.46 1.56 1.53
CA LEU A 30 6.25 0.90 0.49
C LEU A 30 5.32 0.44 -0.63
N TRP A 31 5.65 0.80 -1.86
CA TRP A 31 4.88 0.43 -3.04
C TRP A 31 5.65 -0.54 -3.93
N CYS A 32 5.19 -1.79 -3.96
CA CYS A 32 5.77 -2.84 -4.78
C CYS A 32 5.25 -2.78 -6.22
N ARG A 33 6.12 -2.41 -7.16
CA ARG A 33 5.82 -2.36 -8.59
C ARG A 33 5.56 -3.76 -9.16
N PRO A 34 4.71 -3.89 -10.20
CA PRO A 34 4.25 -5.17 -10.75
C PRO A 34 5.22 -5.80 -11.77
N ASP A 35 6.50 -5.47 -11.71
CA ASP A 35 7.58 -5.94 -12.60
C ASP A 35 8.21 -7.28 -12.16
N ILE A 36 7.61 -7.96 -11.18
CA ILE A 36 7.92 -9.36 -10.87
C ILE A 36 7.13 -10.28 -11.82
N PRO A 37 7.79 -11.25 -12.49
CA PRO A 37 7.11 -12.24 -13.31
C PRO A 37 6.00 -12.94 -12.52
N TRP A 38 4.77 -12.76 -12.98
CA TRP A 38 3.56 -13.32 -12.37
C TRP A 38 2.64 -13.78 -13.49
N VAL A 39 2.01 -14.93 -13.29
CA VAL A 39 1.05 -15.50 -14.23
C VAL A 39 -0.28 -15.59 -13.50
N ALA A 40 -1.32 -15.02 -14.08
CA ALA A 40 -2.67 -15.12 -13.55
C ALA A 40 -3.16 -16.57 -13.65
N ASP A 41 -3.77 -17.08 -12.59
CA ASP A 41 -4.41 -18.38 -12.62
C ASP A 41 -5.63 -18.34 -13.56
N PRO A 42 -5.83 -19.37 -14.40
CA PRO A 42 -6.96 -19.42 -15.31
C PRO A 42 -8.30 -19.30 -14.56
N GLY A 43 -9.12 -18.32 -14.96
CA GLY A 43 -10.45 -18.09 -14.38
C GLY A 43 -10.47 -17.35 -13.03
N GLN A 44 -9.32 -16.89 -12.51
CA GLN A 44 -9.29 -16.00 -11.35
C GLN A 44 -9.50 -14.53 -11.73
N ARG A 45 -9.90 -13.72 -10.75
CA ARG A 45 -10.14 -12.28 -10.93
C ARG A 45 -8.81 -11.53 -11.03
N ASP A 46 -8.80 -10.53 -11.90
CA ASP A 46 -7.75 -9.54 -12.12
C ASP A 46 -6.52 -10.06 -12.85
N GLY A 47 -6.67 -10.26 -14.17
CA GLY A 47 -5.56 -10.58 -15.07
C GLY A 47 -4.51 -9.45 -15.18
N PRO A 48 -3.46 -9.67 -15.99
CA PRO A 48 -2.34 -8.72 -16.12
C PRO A 48 -2.74 -7.28 -16.45
N GLU A 49 -3.83 -7.09 -17.21
CA GLU A 49 -4.37 -5.78 -17.57
C GLU A 49 -4.84 -4.98 -16.35
N TYR A 50 -5.64 -5.59 -15.47
CA TYR A 50 -6.12 -4.92 -14.25
C TYR A 50 -4.99 -4.64 -13.27
N ARG A 51 -4.01 -5.54 -13.18
CA ARG A 51 -2.81 -5.30 -12.36
C ARG A 51 -2.07 -4.05 -12.83
N ALA A 52 -1.89 -3.88 -14.14
CA ALA A 52 -1.24 -2.69 -14.71
C ALA A 52 -2.08 -1.42 -14.49
N LEU A 53 -3.40 -1.50 -14.68
CA LEU A 53 -4.33 -0.38 -14.49
C LEU A 53 -4.32 0.13 -13.05
N VAL A 54 -4.37 -0.77 -12.06
CA VAL A 54 -4.33 -0.41 -10.64
C VAL A 54 -2.98 0.21 -10.29
N ASP A 55 -1.89 -0.33 -10.83
CA ASP A 55 -0.55 0.20 -10.59
C ASP A 55 -0.36 1.62 -11.16
N GLU A 56 -0.85 1.89 -12.37
CA GLU A 56 -0.89 3.25 -12.92
C GLU A 56 -1.73 4.18 -12.04
N ARG A 57 -2.87 3.68 -11.52
CA ARG A 57 -3.72 4.46 -10.64
C ARG A 57 -3.06 4.80 -9.30
N ILE A 58 -2.27 3.88 -8.74
CA ILE A 58 -1.42 4.16 -7.58
C ILE A 58 -0.43 5.27 -7.92
N ALA A 59 0.23 5.22 -9.08
CA ALA A 59 1.19 6.25 -9.50
C ALA A 59 0.56 7.65 -9.51
N ILE A 60 -0.65 7.76 -10.04
CA ILE A 60 -1.45 8.99 -10.06
C ILE A 60 -1.77 9.43 -8.62
N PHE A 61 -2.31 8.53 -7.80
CA PHE A 61 -2.68 8.84 -6.41
C PHE A 61 -1.49 9.29 -5.56
N VAL A 62 -0.33 8.66 -5.74
CA VAL A 62 0.91 9.05 -5.06
C VAL A 62 1.29 10.48 -5.44
N ARG A 63 1.27 10.81 -6.73
CA ARG A 63 1.66 12.11 -7.25
C ARG A 63 0.68 13.22 -6.85
N ASP A 64 -0.61 12.95 -6.99
CA ASP A 64 -1.64 13.99 -6.98
C ASP A 64 -2.29 14.17 -5.60
N ASP A 65 -2.27 13.13 -4.76
CA ASP A 65 -2.95 13.13 -3.46
C ASP A 65 -1.97 12.95 -2.29
N LEU A 66 -1.09 11.93 -2.34
CA LEU A 66 -0.21 11.61 -1.21
C LEU A 66 0.99 12.58 -1.09
N THR A 67 1.67 12.87 -2.19
CA THR A 67 2.83 13.78 -2.18
C THR A 67 2.46 15.19 -1.71
N PRO A 68 1.35 15.81 -2.18
CA PRO A 68 0.91 17.11 -1.65
C PRO A 68 0.49 17.07 -0.18
N ALA A 69 0.02 15.92 0.31
CA ALA A 69 -0.31 15.71 1.71
C ALA A 69 0.93 15.46 2.61
N GLY A 70 2.14 15.47 2.04
CA GLY A 70 3.39 15.24 2.78
C GLY A 70 3.61 13.77 3.15
N ILE A 71 2.98 12.84 2.44
CA ILE A 71 3.12 11.40 2.66
C ILE A 71 4.12 10.86 1.64
N ASP A 72 5.30 10.49 2.13
CA ASP A 72 6.33 9.89 1.30
C ASP A 72 6.03 8.41 1.02
N VAL A 73 6.10 8.04 -0.27
CA VAL A 73 5.93 6.67 -0.73
C VAL A 73 7.21 6.21 -1.40
N ILE A 74 7.75 5.09 -0.94
CA ILE A 74 8.97 4.51 -1.50
C ILE A 74 8.60 3.44 -2.51
N GLU A 75 8.99 3.65 -3.76
CA GLU A 75 8.83 2.67 -4.82
C GLU A 75 9.85 1.54 -4.70
N LEU A 76 9.37 0.31 -4.80
CA LEU A 76 10.19 -0.91 -4.83
C LEU A 76 10.02 -1.59 -6.19
N SER A 77 11.07 -1.61 -7.00
CA SER A 77 11.14 -2.25 -8.32
C SER A 77 12.43 -3.06 -8.48
N GLY A 78 12.53 -3.82 -9.57
CA GLY A 78 13.69 -4.65 -9.89
C GLY A 78 13.70 -5.99 -9.14
N SER A 79 14.91 -6.52 -8.90
CA SER A 79 15.10 -7.85 -8.32
C SER A 79 14.64 -7.92 -6.85
N PRO A 80 14.30 -9.11 -6.33
CA PRO A 80 13.94 -9.29 -4.93
C PRO A 80 14.98 -8.75 -3.95
N GLU A 81 16.27 -8.94 -4.24
CA GLU A 81 17.38 -8.49 -3.40
C GLU A 81 17.46 -6.96 -3.37
N HIS A 82 17.23 -6.31 -4.52
CA HIS A 82 17.24 -4.85 -4.61
C HIS A 82 16.08 -4.23 -3.81
N ARG A 83 14.87 -4.80 -3.94
CA ARG A 83 13.71 -4.36 -3.16
C ARG A 83 13.92 -4.55 -1.66
N LEU A 84 14.49 -5.69 -1.27
CA LEU A 84 14.80 -5.97 0.12
C LEU A 84 15.79 -4.96 0.68
N ALA A 85 16.85 -4.64 -0.07
CA ALA A 85 17.84 -3.66 0.33
C ALA A 85 17.22 -2.26 0.52
N ILE A 86 16.37 -1.81 -0.40
CA ILE A 86 15.66 -0.52 -0.27
C ILE A 86 14.73 -0.53 0.94
N ALA A 87 13.92 -1.58 1.10
CA ALA A 87 13.00 -1.69 2.22
C ALA A 87 13.73 -1.71 3.58
N GLN A 88 14.84 -2.44 3.69
CA GLN A 88 15.68 -2.45 4.88
C GLN A 88 16.29 -1.08 5.17
N ALA A 89 16.81 -0.39 4.15
CA ALA A 89 17.35 0.96 4.31
C ALA A 89 16.29 1.95 4.81
N ALA A 90 15.07 1.89 4.24
CA ALA A 90 13.95 2.72 4.67
C ALA A 90 13.56 2.45 6.14
N LEU A 91 13.44 1.17 6.52
CA LEU A 91 13.11 0.77 7.89
C LEU A 91 14.19 1.18 8.90
N ASN A 92 15.47 1.03 8.55
CA ASN A 92 16.58 1.42 9.42
C ASN A 92 16.66 2.95 9.65
N GLY A 93 16.09 3.75 8.74
CA GLY A 93 15.98 5.20 8.90
C GLY A 93 14.87 5.63 9.87
N LEU A 94 13.96 4.73 10.24
CA LEU A 94 12.85 5.03 11.14
C LEU A 94 13.24 4.83 12.59
N ALA A 95 12.85 5.79 13.43
CA ALA A 95 12.81 5.59 14.87
C ALA A 95 11.60 4.72 15.21
N ILE A 96 11.72 3.41 15.00
CA ILE A 96 10.64 2.47 15.32
C ILE A 96 10.53 2.38 16.85
N PRO A 97 9.39 2.76 17.45
CA PRO A 97 9.18 2.55 18.87
C PRO A 97 9.27 1.05 19.18
N PRO A 98 9.74 0.64 20.37
CA PRO A 98 9.84 -0.76 20.73
C PRO A 98 8.49 -1.45 20.48
N PHE A 99 8.55 -2.64 19.86
CA PHE A 99 7.36 -3.43 19.53
C PHE A 99 6.41 -3.46 20.73
N ARG A 100 5.26 -2.81 20.59
CA ARG A 100 4.21 -2.88 21.58
C ARG A 100 3.47 -4.17 21.33
N ALA A 101 3.80 -5.20 22.11
CA ALA A 101 3.09 -6.46 22.09
C ALA A 101 1.59 -6.19 22.15
N TRP A 102 0.84 -6.81 21.25
CA TRP A 102 -0.62 -6.76 21.27
C TRP A 102 -1.08 -7.17 22.67
N GLN A 103 -1.76 -6.25 23.34
CA GLN A 103 -2.46 -6.55 24.58
C GLN A 103 -3.90 -6.89 24.21
N PRO A 104 -4.38 -8.10 24.53
CA PRO A 104 -5.80 -8.39 24.35
C PRO A 104 -6.62 -7.35 25.10
N PRO A 105 -7.80 -6.96 24.59
CA PRO A 105 -8.73 -6.18 25.37
C PRO A 105 -9.02 -6.91 26.68
N ALA A 106 -9.14 -6.14 27.78
CA ALA A 106 -9.50 -6.72 29.07
C ALA A 106 -10.77 -7.56 28.89
N SER A 107 -10.73 -8.81 29.37
CA SER A 107 -11.90 -9.67 29.41
C SER A 107 -13.01 -8.93 30.13
N ASP A 108 -14.13 -8.70 29.45
CA ASP A 108 -15.33 -8.21 30.11
C ASP A 108 -15.75 -9.28 31.14
N PRO A 109 -15.76 -8.98 32.46
CA PRO A 109 -16.15 -9.96 33.47
C PRO A 109 -17.64 -10.33 33.41
N ALA A 110 -18.42 -9.75 32.49
CA ALA A 110 -19.86 -9.95 32.35
C ALA A 110 -20.31 -10.89 31.20
N LYS A 111 -19.42 -11.74 30.64
CA LYS A 111 -19.80 -12.77 29.66
C LYS A 111 -19.36 -14.18 30.05
#